data_AF-A0A6A4GBL8-F1
#
_entry.id   AF-A0A6A4GBL8-F1
#
_cell.length_a   1.000
_cell.length_b   1.000
_cell.length_c   1.000
_cell.angle_alpha   90.00
_cell.angle_beta   90.00
_cell.angle_gamma   90.00
#
_symmetry.space_group_name_H-M   'P 1'
#
loop_
_entity.id
_entity.type
_entity.pdbx_description
1 polymer ?
#
loop_
_entity_poly.entity_id
_entity_poly.type
_entity_poly.pdbx_seq_one_letter_code
_entity_poly.pdbx_strand_id
1 'polypeptide(L)'
;CRTGHAYLGEYYSKFVPLKNIDCPCGKDFQTWEHVLWGCPQYEHHRHILREVSEDVLLSDILGMEKGILALVDFLKVSGALTQDGTMHKPPEEPKYK
;
A
#
# COMPACT_ATOMS: atom_id res chain seq x y z
N CYS A 1 1.18 -10.44 15.47
CA CYS A 1 -0.09 -9.80 15.06
C CYS A 1 0.22 -8.67 14.08
N ARG A 2 -0.34 -8.69 12.86
CA ARG A 2 -0.33 -7.53 11.97
C ARG A 2 -1.54 -6.67 12.36
N THR A 3 -1.31 -5.51 12.96
CA THR A 3 -2.36 -4.69 13.61
C THR A 3 -3.24 -3.91 12.65
N GLY A 4 -3.05 -4.04 11.33
CA GLY A 4 -3.78 -3.26 10.32
C GLY A 4 -3.42 -1.77 10.33
N HIS A 5 -2.30 -1.39 10.96
CA HIS A 5 -1.85 0.00 11.06
C HIS A 5 -1.20 0.41 9.73
N ALA A 6 -2.00 0.99 8.84
CA ALA A 6 -1.58 1.55 7.57
C ALA A 6 -2.57 2.64 7.14
N TYR A 7 -2.23 3.43 6.12
CA TYR A 7 -3.15 4.41 5.52
C TYR A 7 -4.21 3.73 4.66
N LEU A 8 -5.02 2.88 5.29
CA LEU A 8 -6.13 2.18 4.69
C LEU A 8 -7.42 2.91 5.04
N GLY A 9 -8.34 2.98 4.08
CA GLY A 9 -9.68 3.51 4.33
C GLY A 9 -10.42 2.72 5.42
N GLU A 10 -10.11 1.43 5.60
CA GLU A 10 -10.67 0.60 6.69
C GLU A 10 -10.25 1.06 8.10
N TYR A 11 -9.05 1.61 8.25
CA TYR A 11 -8.57 2.16 9.52
C TYR A 11 -9.11 3.58 9.71
N TYR A 12 -8.96 4.43 8.70
CA TYR A 12 -9.36 5.83 8.82
C TYR A 12 -10.89 6.01 8.92
N SER A 13 -11.70 5.17 8.27
CA SER A 13 -13.17 5.18 8.45
C SER A 13 -13.59 4.96 9.91
N LYS A 14 -12.83 4.17 10.67
CA LYS A 14 -13.14 3.83 12.07
C LYS A 14 -12.56 4.83 13.07
N PHE A 15 -11.38 5.39 12.78
CA PHE A 15 -10.62 6.17 13.76
C PHE A 15 -10.43 7.65 13.41
N VAL A 16 -10.68 8.06 12.15
CA VAL A 16 -10.53 9.45 11.67
C VAL A 16 -11.63 9.79 10.64
N PRO A 17 -12.91 9.83 11.05
CA PRO A 17 -14.07 9.90 10.15
C PRO A 17 -14.19 11.19 9.32
N LEU A 18 -13.42 12.23 9.63
CA LEU A 18 -13.42 13.51 8.91
C LEU A 18 -12.42 13.56 7.74
N LYS A 19 -11.57 12.55 7.59
CA LYS A 19 -10.57 12.52 6.51
C LYS A 19 -11.19 11.90 5.26
N ASN A 20 -10.95 12.52 4.09
CA ASN A 20 -11.28 11.87 2.84
C ASN A 20 -10.40 10.61 2.70
N ILE A 21 -11.08 9.48 2.55
CA ILE A 21 -10.50 8.14 2.52
C ILE A 21 -10.70 7.45 1.17
N ASP A 22 -11.25 8.22 0.22
CA ASP A 22 -11.47 7.76 -1.13
C ASP A 22 -10.13 7.51 -1.80
N CYS A 23 -10.07 6.43 -2.56
CA CYS A 23 -8.97 6.21 -3.47
C CYS A 23 -9.00 7.30 -4.56
N PRO A 24 -7.86 7.87 -4.97
CA PRO A 24 -7.79 8.76 -6.13
C PRO A 24 -8.34 8.14 -7.42
N CYS A 25 -8.40 6.81 -7.47
CA CYS A 25 -9.01 6.02 -8.53
C CYS A 25 -10.56 6.01 -8.53
N GLY A 26 -11.21 6.67 -7.57
CA GLY A 26 -12.67 6.81 -7.49
C GLY A 26 -13.40 5.70 -6.72
N LYS A 27 -12.69 4.80 -6.02
CA LYS A 27 -13.31 3.89 -5.05
C LYS A 27 -13.40 4.54 -3.67
N ASP A 28 -14.45 4.19 -2.93
CA ASP A 28 -14.75 4.74 -1.60
C ASP A 28 -13.61 4.54 -0.58
N PHE A 29 -12.86 3.42 -0.64
CA PHE A 29 -11.79 3.14 0.32
C PHE A 29 -10.60 2.38 -0.29
N GLN A 30 -9.38 2.73 0.13
CA GLN A 30 -8.20 1.87 -0.10
C GLN A 30 -8.20 0.69 0.89
N THR A 31 -8.45 -0.52 0.37
CA THR A 31 -8.23 -1.79 1.08
C THR A 31 -6.96 -2.46 0.57
N TRP A 32 -6.40 -3.42 1.32
CA TRP A 32 -5.26 -4.21 0.86
C TRP A 32 -5.54 -4.91 -0.48
N GLU A 33 -6.68 -5.57 -0.59
CA GLU A 33 -7.11 -6.24 -1.83
C GLU A 33 -7.24 -5.25 -2.98
N HIS A 34 -7.80 -4.06 -2.73
CA HIS A 34 -7.91 -3.05 -3.75
C HIS A 34 -6.53 -2.54 -4.20
N VAL A 35 -5.63 -2.24 -3.27
CA VAL A 35 -4.29 -1.73 -3.58
C VAL A 35 -3.46 -2.78 -4.34
N LEU A 36 -3.52 -4.04 -3.94
CA LEU A 36 -2.73 -5.12 -4.53
C LEU A 36 -3.32 -5.66 -5.85
N TRP A 37 -4.65 -5.71 -5.99
CA TRP A 37 -5.33 -6.36 -7.12
C TRP A 37 -6.25 -5.46 -7.94
N GLY A 38 -6.80 -4.41 -7.37
CA GLY A 38 -7.92 -3.70 -7.99
C GLY A 38 -7.61 -2.29 -8.48
N CYS A 39 -6.54 -1.67 -7.98
CA CYS A 39 -6.32 -0.24 -8.14
C CYS A 39 -5.57 0.05 -9.45
N PRO A 40 -6.20 0.74 -10.42
CA PRO A 40 -5.54 1.10 -11.68
C PRO A 40 -4.32 2.00 -11.47
N GLN A 41 -4.33 2.81 -10.40
CA GLN A 41 -3.22 3.71 -10.05
C GLN A 41 -1.90 2.96 -9.82
N TYR A 42 -1.97 1.71 -9.34
CA TYR A 42 -0.78 0.93 -8.99
C TYR A 42 -0.49 -0.20 -9.98
N GLU A 43 -1.22 -0.31 -11.10
CA GLU A 43 -1.03 -1.38 -12.09
C GLU A 43 0.40 -1.39 -12.64
N HIS A 44 0.98 -0.21 -12.91
CA HIS A 44 2.33 -0.11 -13.46
C HIS A 44 3.40 -0.73 -12.55
N HIS A 45 3.20 -0.69 -11.23
CA HIS A 45 4.14 -1.22 -10.23
C HIS A 45 3.84 -2.69 -9.86
N ARG A 46 2.72 -3.24 -10.32
CA ARG A 46 2.27 -4.58 -9.91
C ARG A 46 3.13 -5.71 -10.44
N HIS A 47 3.92 -5.47 -11.47
CA HIS A 47 4.90 -6.45 -11.97
C HIS A 47 5.82 -6.94 -10.84
N ILE A 48 6.17 -6.08 -9.88
CA ILE A 48 6.99 -6.43 -8.70
C ILE A 48 6.35 -7.56 -7.87
N LEU A 49 5.02 -7.53 -7.72
CA LEU A 49 4.30 -8.56 -6.99
C LEU A 49 4.10 -9.83 -7.85
N ARG A 50 3.85 -9.65 -9.15
CA ARG A 50 3.67 -10.75 -10.11
C ARG A 50 4.92 -11.60 -10.29
N GLU A 51 6.11 -11.04 -10.07
CA GLU A 51 7.38 -11.79 -10.05
C GLU A 51 7.43 -12.86 -8.95
N VAL A 52 6.70 -12.65 -7.84
CA VAL A 52 6.65 -13.62 -6.73
C VAL A 52 5.42 -14.51 -6.79
N SER A 53 4.27 -13.98 -7.19
CA SER A 53 3.03 -14.72 -7.35
C SER A 53 2.27 -14.13 -8.53
N GLU A 54 2.12 -14.89 -9.62
CA GLU A 54 1.49 -14.43 -10.88
C GLU A 54 0.05 -13.92 -10.64
N ASP A 55 -0.69 -14.64 -9.79
CA ASP A 55 -2.04 -14.29 -9.35
C ASP A 55 -2.06 -13.33 -8.14
N VAL A 56 -0.88 -12.92 -7.65
CA VAL A 56 -0.68 -12.04 -6.50
C VAL A 56 -1.42 -12.57 -5.26
N LEU A 57 -1.40 -13.88 -5.02
CA LEU A 57 -2.15 -14.48 -3.91
C LEU A 57 -1.67 -13.89 -2.58
N LEU A 58 -2.62 -13.45 -1.74
CA LEU A 58 -2.29 -12.80 -0.48
C LEU A 58 -1.46 -13.73 0.42
N SER A 59 -1.75 -15.03 0.40
CA SER A 59 -1.00 -16.07 1.11
C SER A 59 0.47 -16.13 0.67
N ASP A 60 0.75 -15.93 -0.61
CA ASP A 60 2.12 -15.97 -1.15
C ASP A 60 2.87 -14.69 -0.79
N ILE A 61 2.23 -13.54 -1.03
CA ILE A 61 2.81 -12.22 -0.77
C ILE A 61 3.05 -12.02 0.72
N LEU A 62 2.14 -12.48 1.58
CA LEU A 62 2.22 -12.25 3.03
C LEU A 62 2.80 -13.43 3.82
N GLY A 63 2.87 -14.62 3.22
CA GLY A 63 3.34 -15.85 3.85
C GLY A 63 4.77 -16.23 3.50
N MET A 64 5.33 -15.71 2.41
CA MET A 64 6.72 -15.96 2.02
C MET A 64 7.60 -14.75 2.29
N GLU A 65 8.84 -14.98 2.70
CA GLU A 65 9.84 -13.92 2.89
C GLU A 65 10.06 -13.10 1.61
N LYS A 66 10.19 -13.78 0.46
CA LYS A 66 10.27 -13.13 -0.86
C LYS A 66 9.03 -12.28 -1.18
N GLY A 67 7.85 -12.77 -0.81
CA GLY A 67 6.60 -12.03 -0.97
C GLY A 67 6.57 -10.76 -0.14
N ILE A 68 7.04 -10.84 1.11
CA ILE A 68 7.12 -9.69 2.01
C ILE A 68 8.11 -8.65 1.47
N LEU A 69 9.26 -9.07 0.96
CA LEU A 69 10.24 -8.16 0.35
C LEU A 69 9.68 -7.49 -0.91
N ALA A 70 9.08 -8.26 -1.81
CA ALA A 70 8.42 -7.71 -3.00
C ALA A 70 7.29 -6.74 -2.63
N LEU A 71 6.54 -7.03 -1.57
CA LEU A 71 5.52 -6.12 -1.05
C LEU A 71 6.14 -4.81 -0.54
N VAL A 72 7.23 -4.88 0.22
CA VAL A 72 7.94 -3.69 0.70
C VAL A 72 8.42 -2.83 -0.47
N ASP A 73 9.00 -3.43 -1.50
CA ASP A 73 9.49 -2.70 -2.68
C ASP A 73 8.34 -2.10 -3.50
N PHE A 74 7.26 -2.86 -3.68
CA PHE A 74 6.02 -2.35 -4.28
C PHE A 74 5.51 -1.12 -3.53
N LEU A 75 5.38 -1.17 -2.20
CA LEU A 75 4.89 -0.05 -1.40
C LEU A 75 5.82 1.18 -1.49
N LYS A 76 7.14 0.97 -1.46
CA LYS A 76 8.13 2.04 -1.57
C LYS A 76 8.00 2.80 -2.89
N VAL A 77 7.96 2.07 -4.01
CA VAL A 77 7.97 2.66 -5.36
C VAL A 77 6.60 3.22 -5.72
N SER A 78 5.53 2.48 -5.43
CA SER A 78 4.16 2.90 -5.77
C SER A 78 3.64 4.03 -4.89
N GLY A 79 4.19 4.19 -3.68
CA GLY A 79 3.63 5.12 -2.70
C GLY A 79 2.27 4.68 -2.14
N ALA A 80 1.85 3.45 -2.41
CA ALA A 80 0.60 2.93 -1.87
C ALA A 80 0.63 2.89 -0.34
N LEU A 81 -0.52 3.11 0.29
CA LEU A 81 -0.68 3.18 1.75
C LEU A 81 0.11 4.32 2.43
N THR A 82 0.58 5.32 1.67
CA THR A 82 1.08 6.59 2.21
C THR A 82 -0.04 7.63 2.20
N GLN A 83 0.11 8.69 3.00
CA GLN A 83 -0.90 9.75 3.10
C GLN A 83 -1.17 10.43 1.75
N ASP A 84 -0.13 10.66 0.96
CA ASP A 84 -0.19 11.45 -0.27
C ASP A 84 -0.25 10.56 -1.54
N GLY A 85 -0.16 9.23 -1.38
CA GLY A 85 -0.14 8.29 -2.51
C GLY A 85 1.12 8.41 -3.38
N THR A 86 2.18 9.04 -2.87
CA THR A 86 3.44 9.28 -3.57
C THR A 86 4.56 8.40 -3.04
N MET A 87 5.56 8.15 -3.88
CA MET A 87 6.76 7.38 -3.52
C MET A 87 7.33 7.81 -2.16
N HIS A 88 7.67 6.83 -1.32
CA HIS A 88 8.22 7.10 0.00
C HIS A 88 9.56 7.82 -0.17
N LYS A 89 9.61 9.11 0.15
CA LYS A 89 10.89 9.83 0.22
C LYS A 89 11.69 9.27 1.39
N PRO A 90 13.00 9.03 1.23
CA PRO A 90 13.86 8.75 2.39
C PRO A 90 13.67 9.84 3.44
N PRO A 91 13.70 9.53 4.75
CA PRO A 91 13.68 10.55 5.78
C PRO A 91 14.80 11.56 5.50
N GLU A 92 14.45 12.82 5.26
CA GLU A 92 15.45 13.88 5.28
C GLU A 92 16.00 13.97 6.71
N GLU A 93 17.32 14.01 6.86
CA GLU A 93 17.93 14.17 8.19
C GLU A 93 17.36 15.43 8.86
N PRO A 94 16.89 15.34 10.11
CA PRO A 94 16.38 16.49 10.81
C PRO A 94 17.49 17.54 10.94
N LYS A 95 17.27 18.72 10.36
CA LYS A 95 18.15 19.87 10.56
C LYS A 95 17.88 20.43 11.94
N TYR A 96 18.71 20.06 12.92
CA TYR A 96 18.74 20.72 14.21
C TYR A 96 19.25 22.16 14.00
N LYS A 97 18.42 23.15 14.35
CA LYS A 97 18.79 24.58 14.40
C LYS A 97 19.10 24.97 15.83
#